data_AF-A0A151R844-F1
#
_entry.id   AF-A0A151R844-F1
#
_cell.length_a   1.000
_cell.length_b   1.000
_cell.length_c   1.000
_cell.angle_alpha   90.00
_cell.angle_beta   90.00
_cell.angle_gamma   90.00
#
_symmetry.space_group_name_H-M   'P 1'
#
loop_
_entity.id
_entity.type
_entity.pdbx_description
1 polymer ?
#
loop_
_entity_poly.entity_id
_entity_poly.type
_entity_poly.pdbx_seq_one_letter_code
_entity_poly.pdbx_strand_id
1 'polypeptide(L)'
;LIEVPFIDDILIYSKSMEDHISHLTLVLETLRTHKLFANLSKCEFCQVSINYLGHVVSAHGVQVDTQKIDAVINWPLPQNITQLRGFLGLTRYYRRFVKGYASIAWPLTDMLNIITFA
;
A
#
# COMPACT_ATOMS: atom_id res chain seq x y z
N LEU A 1 -2.45 -17.91 -3.68
CA LEU A 1 -1.28 -17.66 -2.79
C LEU A 1 -1.73 -16.67 -1.74
N ILE A 2 -1.84 -17.09 -0.49
CA ILE A 2 -2.28 -16.23 0.61
C ILE A 2 -1.04 -15.44 1.07
N GLU A 3 -0.93 -14.17 0.70
CA GLU A 3 0.02 -13.26 1.34
C GLU A 3 -0.70 -12.56 2.50
N VAL A 4 -0.41 -12.99 3.73
CA VAL A 4 -0.79 -12.27 4.94
C VAL A 4 0.24 -11.16 5.15
N PRO A 5 -0.18 -9.88 5.15
CA PRO A 5 0.08 -9.08 6.35
C PRO A 5 -0.95 -7.97 6.57
N PHE A 6 -1.86 -8.14 7.51
CA PHE A 6 -2.26 -7.19 8.57
C PHE A 6 -3.40 -7.88 9.34
N ILE A 7 -3.22 -8.05 10.65
CA ILE A 7 -3.89 -9.05 11.50
C ILE A 7 -5.44 -9.02 11.50
N ASP A 8 -6.05 -7.95 10.99
CA ASP A 8 -7.50 -7.73 11.07
C ASP A 8 -8.23 -7.78 9.71
N ASP A 9 -7.52 -7.67 8.57
CA ASP A 9 -8.15 -7.51 7.25
C ASP A 9 -7.86 -8.70 6.32
N ILE A 10 -8.92 -9.39 5.87
CA ILE A 10 -8.82 -10.54 4.97
C ILE A 10 -9.14 -10.12 3.55
N LEU A 11 -8.19 -10.30 2.63
CA LEU A 11 -8.38 -10.10 1.20
C LEU A 11 -8.56 -11.44 0.48
N ILE A 12 -9.68 -11.60 -0.23
CA ILE A 12 -9.98 -12.79 -1.04
C ILE A 12 -9.99 -12.38 -2.51
N TYR A 13 -9.18 -13.03 -3.34
CA TYR A 13 -9.15 -12.80 -4.79
C TYR A 13 -9.32 -14.12 -5.54
N SER A 14 -9.95 -14.08 -6.71
CA SER A 14 -10.27 -15.28 -7.49
C SER A 14 -10.36 -14.94 -8.99
N LYS A 15 -10.17 -15.93 -9.86
CA LYS A 15 -10.16 -15.72 -11.32
C LYS A 15 -11.56 -15.66 -11.93
N SER A 16 -12.52 -16.35 -11.31
CA SER A 16 -13.92 -16.39 -11.73
C SER A 16 -14.84 -16.14 -10.53
N MET A 17 -16.11 -15.79 -10.80
CA MET A 17 -17.11 -15.62 -9.74
C MET A 17 -17.43 -16.94 -9.03
N GLU A 18 -17.42 -18.05 -9.76
CA GLU A 18 -17.65 -19.39 -9.20
C GLU A 18 -16.54 -19.79 -8.22
N ASP A 19 -15.27 -19.56 -8.60
CA ASP A 19 -14.14 -19.73 -7.70
C ASP A 19 -14.25 -18.77 -6.50
N HIS A 20 -14.72 -17.54 -6.73
CA HIS A 20 -14.82 -16.53 -5.68
C HIS A 20 -15.83 -16.91 -4.61
N ILE A 21 -17.01 -17.40 -5.01
CA ILE A 21 -18.01 -17.92 -4.08
C ILE A 21 -17.42 -19.08 -3.28
N SER A 22 -16.76 -20.02 -3.95
CA SER A 22 -16.14 -21.18 -3.29
C SER A 22 -15.08 -20.77 -2.25
N HIS A 23 -14.20 -19.83 -2.59
CA HIS A 23 -13.20 -19.31 -1.65
C HIS A 23 -13.83 -18.52 -0.50
N LEU A 24 -14.85 -17.71 -0.78
CA LEU A 24 -15.56 -16.95 0.24
C LEU A 24 -16.24 -17.87 1.25
N THR A 25 -16.91 -18.93 0.79
CA THR A 25 -17.51 -19.95 1.65
C THR A 25 -16.46 -20.57 2.57
N LEU A 26 -15.32 -21.01 2.03
CA LEU A 26 -14.23 -21.61 2.82
C LEU A 26 -13.71 -20.66 3.90
N VAL A 27 -13.50 -19.38 3.56
CA VAL A 27 -13.01 -18.38 4.53
C VAL A 27 -14.04 -18.12 5.63
N LEU A 28 -15.32 -17.93 5.28
CA LEU A 28 -16.38 -17.71 6.26
C LEU A 28 -16.58 -18.92 7.18
N GLU A 29 -16.49 -20.14 6.65
CA GLU A 29 -16.53 -21.36 7.45
C GLU A 29 -15.35 -21.47 8.41
N THR A 30 -14.16 -21.08 7.94
CA THR A 30 -12.95 -21.04 8.78
C THR A 30 -13.09 -20.04 9.91
N LEU A 31 -13.59 -18.83 9.63
CA LEU A 31 -13.88 -17.81 10.64
C LEU A 31 -14.90 -18.32 11.67
N ARG A 32 -15.99 -18.94 11.19
CA ARG A 32 -17.02 -19.53 12.06
C ARG A 32 -16.45 -20.61 12.97
N THR A 33 -15.59 -21.48 12.44
CA THR A 33 -14.97 -22.58 13.20
C THR A 33 -14.07 -22.07 14.32
N HIS A 34 -13.34 -20.99 14.06
CA HIS A 34 -12.43 -20.37 15.03
C HIS A 34 -13.10 -19.29 15.89
N LYS A 35 -14.43 -19.10 15.77
CA LYS A 35 -15.20 -18.07 16.48
C LYS A 35 -14.65 -16.65 16.25
N LEU A 36 -14.18 -16.38 15.04
CA LEU A 36 -13.77 -15.05 14.58
C LEU A 36 -14.96 -14.38 13.88
N PHE A 37 -15.17 -13.11 14.17
CA PHE A 37 -16.31 -12.34 13.64
C PHE A 37 -15.80 -11.19 12.77
N ALA A 38 -16.26 -11.14 11.53
CA ALA A 38 -16.02 -10.01 10.64
C ALA A 38 -17.06 -8.90 10.90
N ASN A 39 -16.64 -7.63 10.85
CA ASN A 39 -17.56 -6.51 10.92
C ASN A 39 -18.21 -6.26 9.55
N LEU A 40 -19.47 -6.69 9.40
CA LEU A 40 -20.20 -6.59 8.12
C LEU A 40 -20.23 -5.17 7.54
N SER A 41 -20.29 -4.13 8.39
CA SER A 41 -20.30 -2.74 7.92
C SER A 41 -18.98 -2.29 7.26
N LYS A 42 -17.90 -3.05 7.45
CA LYS A 42 -16.58 -2.84 6.85
C LYS A 42 -16.24 -3.86 5.77
N CYS A 43 -17.11 -4.84 5.52
CA CYS A 43 -16.88 -5.87 4.52
C CYS A 43 -17.35 -5.40 3.14
N GLU A 44 -16.47 -5.51 2.15
CA GLU A 44 -16.79 -5.28 0.75
C GLU A 44 -16.72 -6.62 0.01
N PHE A 45 -17.79 -7.00 -0.70
CA PHE A 45 -17.88 -8.27 -1.40
C PHE A 45 -17.95 -8.09 -2.91
N CYS A 46 -17.40 -9.05 -3.66
CA CYS A 46 -17.50 -9.16 -5.11
C CYS A 46 -17.14 -7.87 -5.89
N GLN A 47 -16.17 -7.11 -5.39
CA GLN A 47 -15.72 -5.88 -6.03
C GLN A 47 -14.69 -6.17 -7.13
N VAL A 48 -14.76 -5.41 -8.23
CA VAL A 48 -13.77 -5.48 -9.32
C VAL A 48 -12.47 -4.77 -8.94
N SER A 49 -12.56 -3.80 -8.03
CA SER A 49 -11.43 -3.09 -7.43
C SER A 49 -11.73 -2.81 -5.95
N ILE A 50 -10.75 -3.01 -5.07
CA ILE A 50 -10.91 -2.78 -3.63
C ILE A 50 -9.74 -1.98 -3.06
N ASN A 51 -10.04 -1.09 -2.11
CA ASN A 51 -9.01 -0.41 -1.33
C ASN A 51 -8.55 -1.33 -0.20
N TYR A 52 -7.29 -1.78 -0.25
CA TYR A 52 -6.69 -2.63 0.76
C TYR A 52 -5.35 -2.04 1.20
N LEU A 53 -5.21 -1.73 2.50
CA LEU A 53 -3.98 -1.17 3.10
C LEU A 53 -3.43 0.09 2.42
N GLY A 54 -4.29 0.94 1.85
CA GLY A 54 -3.89 2.15 1.11
C GLY A 54 -3.34 1.84 -0.29
N HIS A 55 -3.75 0.71 -0.86
CA HIS A 55 -3.54 0.35 -2.25
C HIS A 55 -4.88 -0.03 -2.89
N VAL A 56 -5.07 0.35 -4.15
CA VAL A 56 -6.18 -0.12 -4.98
C VAL A 56 -5.76 -1.45 -5.61
N VAL A 57 -6.39 -2.55 -5.19
CA VAL A 57 -6.17 -3.87 -5.78
C VAL A 57 -7.23 -4.09 -6.85
N SER A 58 -6.81 -4.38 -8.08
CA SER A 58 -7.69 -4.67 -9.21
C SER A 58 -7.16 -5.83 -10.06
N ALA A 59 -7.93 -6.27 -11.06
CA ALA A 59 -7.49 -7.26 -12.04
C ALA A 59 -6.20 -6.86 -12.80
N HIS A 60 -5.88 -5.56 -12.87
CA HIS A 60 -4.68 -5.04 -13.51
C HIS A 60 -3.46 -5.00 -12.56
N GLY A 61 -3.63 -5.44 -11.32
CA GLY A 61 -2.60 -5.45 -10.28
C GLY A 61 -2.87 -4.46 -9.14
N VAL A 62 -1.84 -4.27 -8.31
CA VAL A 62 -1.86 -3.37 -7.15
C VAL A 62 -1.45 -1.97 -7.60
N GLN A 63 -2.41 -1.05 -7.63
CA GLN A 63 -2.19 0.38 -7.85
C GLN A 63 -2.07 1.09 -6.49
N VAL A 64 -1.23 2.11 -6.42
CA VAL A 64 -1.11 2.91 -5.19
C VAL A 64 -2.31 3.83 -5.09
N ASP A 65 -2.84 4.01 -3.88
CA ASP A 65 -3.82 5.06 -3.60
C ASP A 65 -3.28 6.41 -4.08
N THR A 66 -3.98 7.02 -5.04
CA THR A 66 -3.59 8.27 -5.68
C THR A 66 -3.50 9.42 -4.67
N GLN A 67 -4.27 9.37 -3.57
CA GLN A 67 -4.22 10.39 -2.52
C GLN A 67 -2.86 10.50 -1.84
N LYS A 68 -2.09 9.41 -1.84
CA LYS A 68 -0.74 9.36 -1.25
C LYS A 68 0.35 9.80 -2.21
N ILE A 69 0.11 9.68 -3.52
CA ILE A 69 0.96 10.27 -4.56
C ILE A 69 0.81 11.80 -4.52
N ASP A 70 -0.40 12.30 -4.30
CA ASP A 70 -0.66 13.74 -4.20
C ASP A 70 0.17 14.41 -3.10
N ALA A 71 0.42 13.75 -1.97
CA ALA A 71 1.27 14.27 -0.91
C ALA A 71 2.74 14.45 -1.35
N VAL A 72 3.23 13.61 -2.27
CA VAL A 72 4.59 13.74 -2.84
C VAL A 72 4.61 14.81 -3.93
N ILE A 73 3.58 14.86 -4.79
CA ILE A 73 3.46 15.86 -5.87
C ILE A 73 3.33 17.27 -5.30
N ASN A 74 2.50 17.44 -4.28
CA ASN A 74 2.21 18.73 -3.66
C ASN A 74 3.17 19.06 -2.51
N TRP A 75 4.22 18.27 -2.31
CA TRP A 75 5.19 18.55 -1.25
C TRP A 75 5.89 19.89 -1.53
N PRO A 76 5.91 20.83 -0.57
CA PRO A 76 6.55 22.12 -0.78
C PRO A 76 8.06 21.96 -0.97
N LEU A 77 8.66 22.79 -1.83
CA LEU A 77 10.11 22.76 -2.08
C LEU A 77 10.87 22.90 -0.75
N PRO A 78 11.63 21.87 -0.32
CA PRO A 78 12.29 21.91 0.99
C PRO A 78 13.32 23.04 1.03
N GLN A 79 13.18 23.92 2.02
CA GLN A 79 14.04 25.09 2.24
C GLN A 79 15.15 24.83 3.25
N ASN A 80 15.10 23.69 3.96
CA ASN A 80 16.08 23.32 4.97
C ASN A 80 16.28 21.80 5.04
N ILE A 81 17.33 21.39 5.75
CA ILE A 81 17.77 20.00 5.89
C ILE A 81 16.69 19.13 6.54
N THR A 82 15.98 19.66 7.53
CA THR A 82 14.92 18.95 8.23
C THR A 82 13.77 18.61 7.28
N GLN A 83 13.37 19.57 6.44
CA GLN A 83 12.35 19.36 5.41
C GLN A 83 12.85 18.41 4.31
N LEU A 84 14.12 18.49 3.92
CA LEU A 84 14.72 17.57 2.95
C LEU A 84 14.76 16.12 3.48
N ARG A 85 15.11 15.92 4.76
CA ARG A 85 15.03 14.61 5.44
C ARG A 85 13.59 14.10 5.50
N GLY A 86 12.63 14.96 5.83
CA GLY A 86 11.21 14.62 5.85
C GLY A 86 10.71 14.16 4.47
N PHE A 87 11.05 14.91 3.42
CA PHE A 87 10.72 14.57 2.03
C PHE A 87 11.31 13.22 1.62
N LEU A 88 12.61 13.00 1.85
CA LEU A 88 13.28 11.73 1.51
C LEU A 88 12.73 10.54 2.32
N GLY A 89 12.29 10.78 3.56
CA GLY A 89 11.60 9.79 4.38
C GLY A 89 10.26 9.37 3.76
N LEU A 90 9.46 10.34 3.32
CA LEU A 90 8.19 10.10 2.64
C LEU A 90 8.38 9.36 1.31
N THR A 91 9.25 9.86 0.43
CA THR A 91 9.44 9.30 -0.91
C THR A 91 10.04 7.89 -0.89
N ARG A 92 10.80 7.53 0.17
CA ARG A 92 11.35 6.18 0.36
C ARG A 92 10.27 5.12 0.47
N TYR A 93 9.10 5.43 1.04
CA TYR A 93 7.96 4.51 1.09
C TYR A 93 7.45 4.14 -0.31
N TYR A 94 7.49 5.09 -1.25
CA TYR A 94 7.00 4.94 -2.62
C TYR A 94 8.07 4.51 -3.64
N ARG A 95 9.32 4.30 -3.22
CA ARG A 95 10.46 3.98 -4.11
C ARG A 95 10.22 2.82 -5.07
N ARG A 96 9.37 1.85 -4.71
CA ARG A 96 9.07 0.67 -5.53
C ARG A 96 8.25 1.02 -6.80
N PHE A 97 7.59 2.17 -6.79
CA PHE A 97 6.73 2.65 -7.88
C PHE A 97 7.45 3.68 -8.77
N VAL A 98 8.61 4.17 -8.35
CA VAL A 98 9.43 5.14 -9.11
C VAL A 98 10.59 4.40 -9.76
N LYS A 99 10.51 4.18 -11.08
CA LYS A 99 11.60 3.55 -11.84
C LYS A 99 12.86 4.40 -11.72
N GLY A 100 13.95 3.78 -11.26
CA GLY A 100 15.22 4.50 -11.07
C GLY A 100 15.27 5.42 -9.86
N TYR A 101 14.39 5.24 -8.86
CA TYR A 101 14.31 6.06 -7.65
C TYR A 101 15.68 6.37 -7.03
N ALA A 102 16.53 5.34 -6.88
CA ALA A 102 17.83 5.50 -6.24
C ALA A 102 18.70 6.54 -6.95
N SER A 103 18.75 6.53 -8.29
CA SER A 103 19.52 7.50 -9.08
C SER A 103 18.96 8.91 -8.99
N ILE A 104 17.63 9.04 -8.93
CA ILE A 104 16.93 10.34 -8.84
C ILE A 104 17.11 10.96 -7.44
N ALA A 105 16.99 10.15 -6.39
CA ALA A 105 17.11 10.59 -5.00
C ALA A 105 18.57 10.73 -4.53
N TRP A 106 19.54 10.18 -5.27
CA TRP A 106 20.96 10.22 -4.92
C TRP A 106 21.50 11.64 -4.66
N PRO A 107 21.36 12.64 -5.56
CA PRO A 107 21.88 13.99 -5.31
C PRO A 107 21.27 14.65 -4.07
N LEU A 108 19.99 14.39 -3.79
CA LEU A 108 19.31 14.91 -2.58
C LEU A 108 19.81 14.21 -1.31
N THR A 109 20.10 12.91 -1.40
CA THR A 109 20.66 12.14 -0.29
C THR A 109 22.10 12.56 -0.01
N ASP A 110 22.87 12.87 -1.05
CA ASP A 110 24.24 13.38 -0.94
C ASP A 110 24.29 14.76 -0.26
N MET A 111 23.35 15.66 -0.60
CA MET A 111 23.17 16.94 0.10
C MET A 111 22.95 16.78 1.62
N LEU A 112 22.32 15.68 2.07
CA LEU A 112 22.17 15.40 3.49
C LEU A 112 23.47 14.92 4.15
N ASN A 113 24.32 14.22 3.40
CA ASN A 113 25.59 13.69 3.89
C ASN A 113 26.64 14.81 4.00
N ILE A 114 26.67 15.74 3.05
CA ILE A 114 27.60 16.90 3.06
C ILE A 114 27.47 17.73 4.35
N ILE A 115 26.25 17.86 4.89
CA ILE A 115 25.99 18.70 6.07
C ILE A 115 26.12 17.91 7.39
N THR A 116 26.25 16.59 7.34
CA THR A 116 26.47 15.78 8.55
C THR A 116 27.96 15.74 8.96
N PHE A 117 28.86 16.25 8.11
CA PHE A 117 30.31 16.34 8.34
C PHE A 117 30.85 17.78 8.40
N ALA A 118 29.97 18.79 8.54
CA ALA A 118 30.32 20.19 8.82
C ALA A 118 29.71 20.63 10.15
#